data_AF-D1KXD4-F1
#
_entry.id   AF-D1KXD4-F1
#
_cell.length_a   1.000
_cell.length_b   1.000
_cell.length_c   1.000
_cell.angle_alpha   90.00
_cell.angle_beta   90.00
_cell.angle_gamma   90.00
#
_symmetry.space_group_name_H-M   'P 1'
#
loop_
_entity.id
_entity.type
_entity.pdbx_description
1 polymer ?
#
loop_
_entity_poly.entity_id
_entity_poly.type
_entity_poly.pdbx_seq_one_letter_code
_entity_poly.pdbx_strand_id
1 'polypeptide(L)'
;GGDSFVAKLAQANSDQLEVRSDLPYAELWMGDHVSGPAMLKTDGRGLDEVIRADPTATIGSSEGQLPFLLKVLSIRKALSVQVHPNKIEAEKLHRQFPDIYKDPNHKPELAIALTDFEALCGFRPYEEIERMLHETAELGQLVGTDVLTKFQAKDASAVPDAYGRLMHSTPDDITQCIEGIAERMRTASSESSELRDLFLRLYADFGCDVGVLSIYFLNYLRLKPGQAIFLEANVPHAYLDGDCVECMACSDNVVRAGLT
;
A
#
# COMPACT_ATOMS: atom_id res chain seq x y z
N GLY A 1 -2.37 -11.29 17.16
CA GLY A 1 -2.12 -11.52 18.59
C GLY A 1 -0.75 -11.05 19.00
N GLY A 2 -0.13 -11.71 19.98
CA GLY A 2 1.11 -11.27 20.64
C GLY A 2 2.37 -11.15 19.77
N ASP A 3 2.38 -11.73 18.57
CA ASP A 3 3.50 -11.61 17.64
C ASP A 3 3.57 -10.25 16.94
N SER A 4 2.44 -9.54 16.84
CA SER A 4 2.36 -8.21 16.23
C SER A 4 3.21 -7.21 16.99
N PHE A 5 4.02 -6.44 16.26
CA PHE A 5 4.81 -5.37 16.85
C PHE A 5 3.92 -4.29 17.46
N VAL A 6 2.78 -3.99 16.82
CA VAL A 6 1.75 -3.08 17.34
C VAL A 6 1.20 -3.58 18.68
N ALA A 7 0.89 -4.88 18.79
CA ALA A 7 0.39 -5.45 20.05
C ALA A 7 1.44 -5.34 21.17
N LYS A 8 2.72 -5.64 20.87
CA LYS A 8 3.83 -5.52 21.82
C LYS A 8 4.03 -4.07 22.28
N LEU A 9 4.00 -3.10 21.36
CA LEU A 9 4.08 -1.68 21.70
C LEU A 9 2.90 -1.22 22.55
N ALA A 10 1.69 -1.62 22.18
CA ALA A 10 0.48 -1.23 22.90
C ALA A 10 0.49 -1.78 24.34
N GLN A 11 0.94 -3.02 24.52
CA GLN A 11 1.11 -3.65 25.83
C GLN A 11 2.23 -2.98 26.65
N ALA A 12 3.37 -2.64 26.03
CA ALA A 12 4.43 -1.88 26.70
C ALA A 12 4.00 -0.47 27.11
N ASN A 13 2.98 0.10 26.43
CA ASN A 13 2.44 1.41 26.75
C ASN A 13 1.36 1.37 27.85
N SER A 14 0.66 0.25 28.05
CA SER A 14 -0.44 0.13 29.01
C SER A 14 -0.49 -1.25 29.66
N ASP A 15 -0.24 -1.30 30.97
CA ASP A 15 -0.33 -2.53 31.77
C ASP A 15 -1.75 -3.11 31.84
N GLN A 16 -2.77 -2.34 31.43
CA GLN A 16 -4.17 -2.75 31.41
C GLN A 16 -4.60 -3.39 30.09
N LEU A 17 -3.79 -3.30 29.04
CA LEU A 17 -4.16 -3.86 27.74
C LEU A 17 -3.91 -5.37 27.71
N GLU A 18 -4.99 -6.15 27.69
CA GLU A 18 -4.92 -7.58 27.43
C GLU A 18 -4.85 -7.85 25.92
N VAL A 19 -3.71 -8.39 25.46
CA VAL A 19 -3.53 -8.77 24.06
C VAL A 19 -4.26 -10.09 23.79
N ARG A 20 -5.22 -10.03 22.88
CA ARG A 20 -5.96 -11.20 22.41
C ARG A 20 -5.20 -11.91 21.30
N SER A 21 -4.93 -13.21 21.46
CA SER A 21 -4.12 -13.97 20.49
C SER A 21 -4.80 -14.11 19.12
N ASP A 22 -6.14 -14.17 19.11
CA ASP A 22 -7.00 -14.40 17.94
C ASP A 22 -7.31 -13.14 17.10
N LEU A 23 -6.92 -11.95 17.57
CA LEU A 23 -7.20 -10.70 16.88
C LEU A 23 -5.98 -10.15 16.12
N PRO A 24 -6.17 -9.51 14.95
CA PRO A 24 -5.14 -8.73 14.29
C PRO A 24 -4.92 -7.40 15.03
N TYR A 25 -3.66 -6.99 15.11
CA TYR A 25 -3.24 -5.68 15.62
C TYR A 25 -2.40 -5.03 14.52
N ALA A 26 -3.06 -4.24 13.68
CA ALA A 26 -2.50 -3.78 12.41
C ALA A 26 -1.78 -2.43 12.53
N GLU A 27 -2.38 -1.45 13.22
CA GLU A 27 -1.86 -0.09 13.27
C GLU A 27 -1.89 0.46 14.71
N LEU A 28 -0.82 1.14 15.12
CA LEU A 28 -0.77 1.99 16.31
C LEU A 28 -0.70 3.45 15.87
N TRP A 29 -1.71 4.24 16.15
CA TRP A 29 -1.80 5.64 15.72
C TRP A 29 -1.27 6.57 16.81
N MET A 30 -0.47 7.56 16.41
CA MET A 30 0.13 8.55 17.29
C MET A 30 -0.06 9.93 16.66
N GLY A 31 -1.00 10.69 17.22
CA GLY A 31 -1.36 12.02 16.74
C GLY A 31 -2.70 12.47 17.29
N ASP A 32 -3.29 13.46 16.65
CA ASP A 32 -4.56 14.11 17.00
C ASP A 32 -5.67 13.82 15.98
N HIS A 33 -5.52 12.73 15.21
CA HIS A 33 -6.48 12.38 14.17
C HIS A 33 -7.86 12.06 14.77
N VAL A 34 -8.92 12.64 14.20
CA VAL A 34 -10.31 12.55 14.70
C VAL A 34 -10.82 11.12 14.91
N SER A 35 -10.41 10.18 14.06
CA SER A 35 -10.83 8.77 14.16
C SER A 35 -10.24 8.01 15.36
N GLY A 36 -9.22 8.57 16.02
CA GLY A 36 -8.52 7.91 17.12
C GLY A 36 -7.39 8.77 17.67
N PRO A 37 -7.72 9.87 18.37
CA PRO A 37 -6.70 10.75 18.94
C PRO A 37 -5.92 10.02 20.03
N ALA A 38 -4.63 10.32 20.13
CA ALA A 38 -3.79 9.83 21.21
C ALA A 38 -4.25 10.42 22.56
N MET A 39 -4.11 9.66 23.63
CA MET A 39 -4.56 10.06 24.97
C MET A 39 -3.37 10.35 25.87
N LEU A 40 -3.41 11.48 26.59
CA LEU A 40 -2.40 11.84 27.57
C LEU A 40 -2.51 10.97 28.82
N LYS A 41 -1.40 10.34 29.24
CA LYS A 41 -1.39 9.51 30.45
C LYS A 41 -1.59 10.30 31.75
N THR A 42 -1.32 11.60 31.73
CA THR A 42 -1.37 12.47 32.92
C THR A 42 -2.79 12.68 33.44
N ASP A 43 -3.75 12.85 32.53
CA ASP A 43 -5.12 13.25 32.86
C ASP A 43 -6.19 12.59 31.97
N GLY A 44 -5.78 11.77 31.00
CA GLY A 44 -6.69 11.07 30.10
C GLY A 44 -7.35 11.96 29.06
N ARG A 45 -6.88 13.19 28.83
CA ARG A 45 -7.40 14.04 27.74
C ARG A 45 -6.85 13.62 26.38
N GLY A 46 -7.64 13.85 25.33
CA GLY A 46 -7.22 13.67 23.94
C GLY A 46 -6.18 14.71 23.54
N LEU A 47 -5.17 14.29 22.77
CA LEU A 47 -4.13 15.18 22.26
C LEU A 47 -4.73 16.27 21.37
N ASP A 48 -5.78 15.95 20.62
CA ASP A 48 -6.55 16.89 19.80
C ASP A 48 -7.21 18.01 20.64
N GLU A 49 -7.70 17.70 21.85
CA GLU A 49 -8.28 18.70 22.76
C GLU A 49 -7.20 19.63 23.31
N VAL A 50 -6.04 19.06 23.66
CA VAL A 50 -4.92 19.83 24.22
C VAL A 50 -4.31 20.76 23.17
N ILE A 51 -4.11 20.28 21.94
CA ILE A 51 -3.62 21.10 20.83
C ILE A 51 -4.62 22.23 20.55
N ARG A 52 -5.92 21.95 20.45
CA ARG A 52 -6.93 22.99 20.18
C ARG A 52 -7.02 24.06 21.28
N ALA A 53 -6.73 23.71 22.53
CA ALA A 53 -6.77 24.64 23.65
C ALA A 53 -5.64 25.69 23.63
N ASP A 54 -4.43 25.29 23.23
CA ASP A 54 -3.29 26.21 23.07
C ASP A 54 -2.30 25.68 22.00
N PRO A 55 -2.61 25.88 20.70
CA PRO A 55 -1.87 25.24 19.63
C PRO A 55 -0.46 25.83 19.47
N THR A 56 -0.30 27.14 19.70
CA THR A 56 1.01 27.79 19.65
C THR A 56 1.93 27.27 20.76
N ALA A 57 1.44 27.11 21.99
CA ALA A 57 2.27 26.57 23.07
C ALA A 57 2.55 25.06 22.91
N THR A 58 1.59 24.31 22.35
CA THR A 58 1.69 22.83 22.27
C THR A 58 2.51 22.37 21.06
N ILE A 59 2.25 22.94 19.88
CA ILE A 59 2.86 22.48 18.62
C ILE A 59 3.61 23.60 17.87
N GLY A 60 3.70 24.81 18.44
CA GLY A 60 4.40 25.93 17.80
C GLY A 60 3.72 26.49 16.56
N SER A 61 2.44 26.15 16.33
CA SER A 61 1.66 26.52 15.15
C SER A 61 0.25 26.98 15.54
N SER A 62 -0.35 27.88 14.76
CA SER A 62 -1.73 28.32 14.96
C SER A 62 -2.78 27.38 14.34
N GLU A 63 -2.37 26.38 13.56
CA GLU A 63 -3.26 25.53 12.76
C GLU A 63 -4.17 24.61 13.59
N GLY A 64 -3.95 24.49 14.91
CA GLY A 64 -4.85 23.73 15.79
C GLY A 64 -4.84 22.22 15.59
N GLN A 65 -3.96 21.70 14.74
CA GLN A 65 -3.80 20.28 14.43
C GLN A 65 -2.35 19.94 14.04
N LEU A 66 -1.93 18.68 14.22
CA LEU A 66 -0.65 18.21 13.71
C LEU A 66 -0.68 18.12 12.17
N PRO A 67 0.41 18.51 11.49
CA PRO A 67 0.48 18.42 10.03
C PRO A 67 0.80 16.99 9.54
N PHE A 68 0.97 16.04 10.46
CA PHE A 68 1.28 14.65 10.16
C PHE A 68 0.56 13.69 11.11
N LEU A 69 0.37 12.46 10.67
CA LEU A 69 0.00 11.31 11.48
C LEU A 69 1.15 10.32 11.48
N LEU A 70 1.62 9.95 12.67
CA LEU A 70 2.64 8.92 12.85
C LEU A 70 1.94 7.60 13.19
N LYS A 71 2.40 6.51 12.59
CA LYS A 71 1.90 5.16 12.84
C LYS A 71 3.03 4.17 13.00
N VAL A 72 2.73 3.08 13.69
CA VAL A 72 3.46 1.82 13.54
C VAL A 72 2.51 0.81 12.93
N LEU A 73 2.97 0.12 11.88
CA LEU A 73 2.20 -0.91 11.19
C LEU A 73 2.82 -2.28 11.46
N SER A 74 1.97 -3.29 11.59
CA SER A 74 2.37 -4.70 11.64
C SER A 74 1.59 -5.50 10.60
N ILE A 75 2.26 -5.82 9.50
CA ILE A 75 1.64 -6.28 8.25
C ILE A 75 1.97 -7.76 8.06
N ARG A 76 0.94 -8.60 7.96
CA ARG A 76 1.05 -10.06 7.75
C ARG A 76 0.23 -10.57 6.57
N LYS A 77 -0.57 -9.69 5.99
CA LYS A 77 -1.30 -9.85 4.74
C LYS A 77 -1.10 -8.54 3.97
N ALA A 78 -0.91 -8.62 2.66
CA ALA A 78 -0.68 -7.42 1.86
C ALA A 78 -1.83 -6.41 2.04
N LEU A 79 -1.48 -5.13 2.00
CA LEU A 79 -2.46 -4.05 1.89
C LEU A 79 -2.83 -3.84 0.42
N SER A 80 -3.91 -3.10 0.19
CA SER A 80 -4.36 -2.78 -1.16
C SER A 80 -3.28 -2.09 -1.98
N VAL A 81 -3.20 -2.40 -3.27
CA VAL A 81 -2.49 -1.55 -4.22
C VAL A 81 -3.20 -0.20 -4.24
N GLN A 82 -2.49 0.85 -3.89
CA GLN A 82 -3.07 2.17 -3.68
C GLN A 82 -2.27 3.27 -4.35
N VAL A 83 -2.96 4.37 -4.65
CA VAL A 83 -2.40 5.62 -5.15
C VAL A 83 -3.01 6.77 -4.35
N HIS A 84 -2.18 7.72 -3.93
CA HIS A 84 -2.65 8.95 -3.31
C HIS A 84 -2.64 10.10 -4.33
N PRO A 85 -3.75 10.83 -4.49
CA PRO A 85 -3.79 11.96 -5.41
C PRO A 85 -2.83 13.07 -4.96
N ASN A 86 -2.32 13.83 -5.92
CA ASN A 86 -1.63 15.08 -5.60
C ASN A 86 -2.63 16.14 -5.10
N LYS A 87 -2.13 17.29 -4.65
CA LYS A 87 -2.97 18.33 -4.02
C LYS A 87 -4.10 18.82 -4.94
N ILE A 88 -3.79 19.05 -6.21
CA ILE A 88 -4.74 19.56 -7.21
C ILE A 88 -5.84 18.50 -7.47
N GLU A 89 -5.45 17.24 -7.58
CA GLU A 89 -6.38 16.14 -7.79
C GLU A 89 -7.22 15.84 -6.55
N ALA A 90 -6.65 15.91 -5.35
CA ALA A 90 -7.38 15.74 -4.10
C ALA A 90 -8.48 16.79 -3.95
N GLU A 91 -8.19 18.07 -4.24
CA GLU A 91 -9.19 19.15 -4.25
C GLU A 91 -10.32 18.90 -5.26
N LYS A 92 -9.97 18.39 -6.44
CA LYS A 92 -10.96 18.03 -7.47
C LYS A 92 -11.81 16.84 -7.02
N LEU A 93 -11.20 15.78 -6.51
CA LEU A 93 -11.85 14.55 -6.08
C LEU A 93 -12.76 14.81 -4.88
N HIS A 94 -12.32 15.56 -3.89
CA HIS A 94 -13.14 15.99 -2.75
C HIS A 94 -14.37 16.78 -3.20
N ARG A 95 -14.22 17.67 -4.18
CA ARG A 95 -15.34 18.44 -4.74
C ARG A 95 -16.34 17.57 -5.52
N GLN A 96 -15.85 16.57 -6.25
CA GLN A 96 -16.68 15.73 -7.12
C GLN A 96 -17.34 14.56 -6.36
N PHE A 97 -16.64 14.00 -5.38
CA PHE A 97 -17.05 12.80 -4.64
C PHE A 97 -16.72 12.94 -3.13
N PRO A 98 -17.32 13.91 -2.42
CA PRO A 98 -16.97 14.24 -1.03
C PRO A 98 -17.23 13.10 -0.03
N ASP A 99 -18.15 12.17 -0.35
CA ASP A 99 -18.43 11.00 0.49
C ASP A 99 -17.32 9.93 0.40
N ILE A 100 -16.53 9.95 -0.68
CA ILE A 100 -15.42 9.02 -0.93
C ILE A 100 -14.09 9.66 -0.51
N TYR A 101 -13.85 10.90 -0.93
CA TYR A 101 -12.64 11.66 -0.63
C TYR A 101 -13.00 12.73 0.39
N LYS A 102 -12.65 12.51 1.66
CA LYS A 102 -13.17 13.27 2.79
C LYS A 102 -12.48 14.61 3.01
N ASP A 103 -11.33 14.81 2.39
CA ASP A 103 -10.52 16.01 2.54
C ASP A 103 -9.89 16.44 1.21
N PRO A 104 -9.54 17.72 1.03
CA PRO A 104 -8.88 18.22 -0.17
C PRO A 104 -7.35 18.11 -0.09
N ASN A 105 -6.79 17.23 0.73
CA ASN A 105 -5.35 17.17 0.98
C ASN A 105 -4.66 16.04 0.22
N HIS A 106 -3.38 16.26 -0.12
CA HIS A 106 -2.51 15.19 -0.59
C HIS A 106 -2.05 14.33 0.58
N LYS A 107 -1.53 13.14 0.27
CA LYS A 107 -1.07 12.17 1.26
C LYS A 107 0.32 11.63 0.89
N PRO A 108 1.39 12.46 0.97
CA PRO A 108 2.74 11.92 0.94
C PRO A 108 2.96 11.03 2.16
N GLU A 109 3.64 9.90 1.98
CA GLU A 109 3.91 8.93 3.04
C GLU A 109 5.40 8.55 3.06
N LEU A 110 5.91 8.26 4.24
CA LEU A 110 7.25 7.72 4.46
C LEU A 110 7.12 6.45 5.30
N ALA A 111 7.66 5.33 4.81
CA ALA A 111 7.77 4.09 5.58
C ALA A 111 9.23 3.82 5.93
N ILE A 112 9.50 3.50 7.20
CA ILE A 112 10.81 3.09 7.72
C ILE A 112 10.67 1.68 8.28
N ALA A 113 11.44 0.75 7.74
CA ALA A 113 11.38 -0.65 8.11
C ALA A 113 11.86 -0.88 9.56
N LEU A 114 11.06 -1.55 10.38
CA LEU A 114 11.42 -2.01 11.73
C LEU A 114 11.92 -3.47 11.71
N THR A 115 11.39 -4.27 10.80
CA THR A 115 11.86 -5.63 10.46
C THR A 115 12.31 -5.67 9.01
N ASP A 116 12.66 -6.86 8.49
CA ASP A 116 12.59 -7.04 7.04
C ASP A 116 11.17 -6.68 6.58
N PHE A 117 11.08 -5.83 5.57
CA PHE A 117 9.84 -5.21 5.11
C PHE A 117 9.73 -5.29 3.59
N GLU A 118 8.56 -5.66 3.11
CA GLU A 118 8.29 -5.90 1.71
C GLU A 118 7.24 -4.92 1.18
N ALA A 119 7.50 -4.31 0.03
CA ALA A 119 6.57 -3.38 -0.60
C ALA A 119 6.59 -3.46 -2.13
N LEU A 120 5.49 -3.07 -2.76
CA LEU A 120 5.45 -2.63 -4.14
C LEU A 120 5.54 -1.11 -4.16
N CYS A 121 6.35 -0.52 -5.05
CA CYS A 121 6.41 0.94 -5.19
C CYS A 121 6.85 1.39 -6.59
N GLY A 122 5.95 2.09 -7.28
CA GLY A 122 6.17 2.63 -8.61
C GLY A 122 6.33 1.56 -9.69
N PHE A 123 6.17 1.97 -10.94
CA PHE A 123 6.36 1.08 -12.08
C PHE A 123 7.83 0.64 -12.20
N ARG A 124 8.02 -0.61 -12.61
CA ARG A 124 9.32 -1.14 -13.01
C ARG A 124 9.86 -0.39 -14.24
N PRO A 125 11.17 -0.45 -14.50
CA PRO A 125 11.73 0.01 -15.77
C PRO A 125 10.99 -0.63 -16.96
N TYR A 126 10.87 0.14 -18.05
CA TYR A 126 10.11 -0.25 -19.23
C TYR A 126 10.49 -1.65 -19.75
N GLU A 127 11.80 -1.89 -19.85
CA GLU A 127 12.38 -3.14 -20.37
C GLU A 127 12.14 -4.32 -19.42
N GLU A 128 11.95 -4.09 -18.13
CA GLU A 128 11.55 -5.14 -17.20
C GLU A 128 10.09 -5.51 -17.41
N ILE A 129 9.19 -4.53 -17.57
CA ILE A 129 7.77 -4.80 -17.83
C ILE A 129 7.64 -5.56 -19.16
N GLU A 130 8.31 -5.11 -20.22
CA GLU A 130 8.33 -5.80 -21.51
C GLU A 130 8.76 -7.26 -21.37
N ARG A 131 9.87 -7.50 -20.64
CA ARG A 131 10.36 -8.86 -20.40
C ARG A 131 9.35 -9.70 -19.61
N MET A 132 8.74 -9.15 -18.56
CA MET A 132 7.74 -9.86 -17.76
C MET A 132 6.52 -10.28 -18.60
N LEU A 133 6.05 -9.39 -19.48
CA LEU A 133 4.95 -9.68 -20.42
C LEU A 133 5.32 -10.77 -21.43
N HIS A 134 6.59 -10.84 -21.85
CA HIS A 134 7.07 -11.85 -22.78
C HIS A 134 7.34 -13.21 -22.10
N GLU A 135 7.82 -13.22 -20.86
CA GLU A 135 8.11 -14.44 -20.08
C GLU A 135 6.85 -15.05 -19.46
N THR A 136 5.79 -14.26 -19.30
CA THR A 136 4.49 -14.66 -18.74
C THR A 136 3.43 -14.62 -19.84
N ALA A 137 3.33 -15.72 -20.60
CA ALA A 137 2.47 -15.79 -21.78
C ALA A 137 0.99 -15.47 -21.48
N GLU A 138 0.48 -15.88 -20.32
CA GLU A 138 -0.89 -15.59 -19.88
C GLU A 138 -1.13 -14.08 -19.74
N LEU A 139 -0.17 -13.37 -19.15
CA LEU A 139 -0.22 -11.92 -18.99
C LEU A 139 -0.04 -11.21 -20.33
N GLY A 140 0.86 -11.69 -21.18
CA GLY A 140 1.04 -11.19 -22.56
C GLY A 140 -0.23 -11.32 -23.40
N GLN A 141 -0.97 -12.43 -23.26
CA GLN A 141 -2.26 -12.64 -23.91
C GLN A 141 -3.32 -11.67 -23.38
N LEU A 142 -3.38 -11.46 -22.06
CA LEU A 142 -4.33 -10.56 -21.42
C LEU A 142 -4.15 -9.11 -21.88
N VAL A 143 -2.91 -8.62 -22.01
CA VAL A 143 -2.66 -7.23 -22.42
C VAL A 143 -2.93 -7.00 -23.92
N GLY A 144 -2.77 -8.03 -24.74
CA GLY A 144 -3.07 -8.00 -26.18
C GLY A 144 -1.88 -7.62 -27.07
N THR A 145 -1.92 -8.10 -28.32
CA THR A 145 -0.82 -7.93 -29.30
C THR A 145 -0.60 -6.48 -29.71
N ASP A 146 -1.64 -5.65 -29.69
CA ASP A 146 -1.54 -4.21 -29.94
C ASP A 146 -0.64 -3.52 -28.91
N VAL A 147 -0.81 -3.86 -27.63
CA VAL A 147 0.03 -3.35 -26.54
C VAL A 147 1.45 -3.92 -26.62
N LEU A 148 1.60 -5.21 -26.91
CA LEU A 148 2.93 -5.81 -27.08
C LEU A 148 3.71 -5.19 -28.26
N THR A 149 3.02 -4.83 -29.34
CA THR A 149 3.64 -4.13 -30.49
C THR A 149 4.15 -2.74 -30.08
N LYS A 150 3.44 -2.04 -29.18
CA LYS A 150 3.89 -0.76 -28.63
C LYS A 150 5.16 -0.91 -27.81
N PHE A 151 5.30 -1.99 -27.03
CA PHE A 151 6.54 -2.31 -26.32
C PHE A 151 7.73 -2.47 -27.27
N GLN A 152 7.55 -3.26 -28.32
CA GLN A 152 8.58 -3.47 -29.35
C GLN A 152 8.96 -2.17 -30.06
N ALA A 153 8.00 -1.26 -30.25
CA ALA A 153 8.22 0.06 -30.83
C ALA A 153 8.81 1.10 -29.86
N LYS A 154 9.02 0.74 -28.59
CA LYS A 154 9.45 1.65 -27.51
C LYS A 154 8.53 2.86 -27.34
N ASP A 155 7.24 2.65 -27.55
CA ASP A 155 6.22 3.68 -27.36
C ASP A 155 6.01 3.96 -25.87
N ALA A 156 6.08 5.23 -25.46
CA ALA A 156 5.89 5.66 -24.09
C ALA A 156 4.49 5.36 -23.53
N SER A 157 3.49 5.17 -24.40
CA SER A 157 2.13 4.77 -24.03
C SER A 157 2.00 3.28 -23.70
N ALA A 158 3.01 2.45 -23.97
CA ALA A 158 2.90 1.00 -23.80
C ALA A 158 2.61 0.58 -22.35
N VAL A 159 3.31 1.18 -21.38
CA VAL A 159 3.13 0.88 -19.95
C VAL A 159 1.74 1.31 -19.43
N PRO A 160 1.28 2.57 -19.62
CA PRO A 160 -0.05 2.97 -19.16
C PRO A 160 -1.16 2.20 -19.87
N ASP A 161 -1.01 1.86 -21.16
CA ASP A 161 -1.99 1.06 -21.88
C ASP A 161 -2.04 -0.39 -21.37
N ALA A 162 -0.90 -1.00 -21.06
CA ALA A 162 -0.84 -2.34 -20.51
C ALA A 162 -1.46 -2.43 -19.11
N TYR A 163 -1.08 -1.52 -18.21
CA TYR A 163 -1.64 -1.48 -16.86
C TYR A 163 -3.12 -1.04 -16.88
N GLY A 164 -3.47 -0.13 -17.78
CA GLY A 164 -4.86 0.24 -18.06
C GLY A 164 -5.67 -0.96 -18.55
N ARG A 165 -5.16 -1.75 -19.48
CA ARG A 165 -5.83 -2.98 -19.96
C ARG A 165 -6.09 -3.92 -18.80
N LEU A 166 -5.07 -4.20 -17.99
CA LEU A 166 -5.20 -5.03 -16.79
C LEU A 166 -6.36 -4.55 -15.89
N MET A 167 -6.41 -3.25 -15.58
CA MET A 167 -7.41 -2.70 -14.67
C MET A 167 -8.83 -2.61 -15.24
N HIS A 168 -8.99 -2.75 -16.57
CA HIS A 168 -10.29 -2.73 -17.26
C HIS A 168 -10.70 -4.10 -17.80
N SER A 169 -9.88 -5.14 -17.61
CA SER A 169 -10.21 -6.52 -18.00
C SER A 169 -11.39 -7.05 -17.18
N THR A 170 -12.12 -7.99 -17.76
CA THR A 170 -13.25 -8.60 -17.07
C THR A 170 -12.77 -9.54 -15.94
N PRO A 171 -13.58 -9.78 -14.90
CA PRO A 171 -13.23 -10.74 -13.85
C PRO A 171 -12.89 -12.14 -14.38
N ASP A 172 -13.56 -12.59 -15.45
CA ASP A 172 -13.31 -13.88 -16.09
C ASP A 172 -11.92 -13.91 -16.76
N ASP A 173 -11.55 -12.86 -17.48
CA ASP A 173 -10.22 -12.74 -18.12
C ASP A 173 -9.10 -12.71 -17.07
N ILE A 174 -9.30 -11.98 -15.97
CA ILE A 174 -8.35 -11.93 -14.84
C ILE A 174 -8.21 -13.30 -14.19
N THR A 175 -9.33 -14.00 -13.95
CA THR A 175 -9.34 -15.35 -13.38
C THR A 175 -8.59 -16.32 -14.28
N GLN A 176 -8.88 -16.32 -15.58
CA GLN A 176 -8.21 -17.18 -16.54
C GLN A 176 -6.69 -16.92 -16.58
N CYS A 177 -6.28 -15.63 -16.54
CA CYS A 177 -4.87 -15.25 -16.51
C CYS A 177 -4.17 -15.75 -15.24
N ILE A 178 -4.72 -15.45 -14.06
CA ILE A 178 -4.11 -15.80 -12.77
C ILE A 178 -4.06 -17.31 -12.57
N GLU A 179 -5.14 -18.03 -12.87
CA GLU A 179 -5.18 -19.49 -12.75
C GLU A 179 -4.20 -20.16 -13.71
N GLY A 180 -4.07 -19.65 -14.95
CA GLY A 180 -3.08 -20.12 -15.91
C GLY A 180 -1.65 -19.98 -15.39
N ILE A 181 -1.30 -18.80 -14.84
CA ILE A 181 0.00 -18.56 -14.21
C ILE A 181 0.21 -19.51 -13.02
N ALA A 182 -0.79 -19.65 -12.14
CA ALA A 182 -0.72 -20.51 -10.96
C ALA A 182 -0.48 -21.98 -11.36
N GLU A 183 -1.18 -22.49 -12.37
CA GLU A 183 -1.01 -23.85 -12.86
C GLU A 183 0.37 -24.07 -13.49
N ARG A 184 0.85 -23.12 -14.30
CA ARG A 184 2.21 -23.16 -14.85
C ARG A 184 3.27 -23.18 -13.75
N MET A 185 3.11 -22.38 -12.69
CA MET A 185 4.04 -22.33 -11.55
C MET A 185 4.02 -23.59 -10.67
N ARG A 186 2.92 -24.35 -10.67
CA ARG A 186 2.82 -25.65 -9.97
C ARG A 186 3.49 -26.78 -10.75
N THR A 187 3.38 -26.75 -12.08
CA THR A 187 3.89 -27.81 -12.97
C THR A 187 5.37 -27.62 -13.34
N ALA A 188 5.87 -26.39 -13.32
CA ALA A 188 7.29 -26.12 -13.58
C ALA A 188 8.19 -26.61 -12.44
N SER A 189 9.17 -27.46 -12.78
CA SER A 189 10.22 -27.96 -11.89
C SER A 189 11.38 -26.96 -11.71
N SER A 190 11.18 -25.68 -12.04
CA SER A 190 12.23 -24.66 -11.97
C SER A 190 12.55 -24.30 -10.52
N GLU A 191 13.78 -23.80 -10.30
CA GLU A 191 14.16 -23.18 -9.03
C GLU A 191 13.13 -22.11 -8.62
N SER A 192 12.85 -22.02 -7.33
CA SER A 192 12.00 -20.94 -6.80
C SER A 192 12.65 -19.58 -7.13
N SER A 193 11.81 -18.63 -7.54
CA SER A 193 12.17 -17.22 -7.72
C SER A 193 11.34 -16.37 -6.77
N GLU A 194 11.89 -15.23 -6.35
CA GLU A 194 11.19 -14.32 -5.43
C GLU A 194 9.82 -13.88 -5.97
N LEU A 195 9.71 -13.66 -7.28
CA LEU A 195 8.45 -13.27 -7.93
C LEU A 195 7.42 -14.42 -7.91
N ARG A 196 7.86 -15.66 -8.10
CA ARG A 196 6.99 -16.85 -8.01
C ARG A 196 6.45 -17.02 -6.59
N ASP A 197 7.33 -16.93 -5.59
CA ASP A 197 6.93 -17.07 -4.19
C ASP A 197 5.97 -15.95 -3.78
N LEU A 198 6.23 -14.71 -4.22
CA LEU A 198 5.33 -13.58 -4.01
C LEU A 198 3.98 -13.79 -4.69
N PHE A 199 3.95 -14.20 -5.96
CA PHE A 199 2.72 -14.48 -6.70
C PHE A 199 1.88 -15.53 -5.97
N LEU A 200 2.47 -16.67 -5.60
CA LEU A 200 1.75 -17.76 -4.94
C LEU A 200 1.22 -17.35 -3.57
N ARG A 201 1.97 -16.53 -2.82
CA ARG A 201 1.50 -15.97 -1.55
C ARG A 201 0.31 -15.04 -1.74
N LEU A 202 0.40 -14.07 -2.65
CA LEU A 202 -0.72 -13.15 -2.92
C LEU A 202 -1.94 -13.89 -3.49
N TYR A 203 -1.74 -14.89 -4.34
CA TYR A 203 -2.81 -15.74 -4.84
C TYR A 203 -3.49 -16.54 -3.72
N ALA A 204 -2.74 -17.06 -2.76
CA ALA A 204 -3.33 -17.75 -1.60
C ALA A 204 -4.15 -16.80 -0.72
N ASP A 205 -3.71 -15.55 -0.59
CA ASP A 205 -4.32 -14.53 0.26
C ASP A 205 -5.55 -13.85 -0.38
N PHE A 206 -5.57 -13.69 -1.70
CA PHE A 206 -6.54 -12.88 -2.45
C PHE A 206 -7.22 -13.62 -3.61
N GLY A 207 -6.83 -14.85 -3.93
CA GLY A 207 -7.34 -15.58 -5.08
C GLY A 207 -7.02 -14.87 -6.40
N CYS A 208 -8.04 -14.70 -7.24
CA CYS A 208 -7.92 -14.09 -8.56
C CYS A 208 -8.15 -12.56 -8.56
N ASP A 209 -7.74 -11.87 -7.51
CA ASP A 209 -7.77 -10.41 -7.48
C ASP A 209 -6.77 -9.81 -8.50
N VAL A 210 -7.18 -8.79 -9.24
CA VAL A 210 -6.36 -8.12 -10.28
C VAL A 210 -5.02 -7.61 -9.74
N GLY A 211 -4.98 -7.19 -8.48
CA GLY A 211 -3.79 -6.70 -7.80
C GLY A 211 -2.68 -7.75 -7.63
N VAL A 212 -3.00 -9.04 -7.74
CA VAL A 212 -1.99 -10.13 -7.78
C VAL A 212 -1.09 -9.96 -9.01
N LEU A 213 -1.63 -9.44 -10.13
CA LEU A 213 -0.87 -9.20 -11.36
C LEU A 213 -0.05 -7.90 -11.30
N SER A 214 -0.29 -7.01 -10.34
CA SER A 214 0.47 -5.76 -10.19
C SER A 214 1.95 -5.98 -9.89
N ILE A 215 2.34 -7.14 -9.36
CA ILE A 215 3.75 -7.48 -9.07
C ILE A 215 4.64 -7.52 -10.33
N TYR A 216 4.03 -7.77 -11.50
CA TYR A 216 4.72 -7.79 -12.80
C TYR A 216 4.97 -6.38 -13.35
N PHE A 217 4.23 -5.39 -12.84
CA PHE A 217 4.32 -4.00 -13.27
C PHE A 217 5.03 -3.10 -12.27
N LEU A 218 4.95 -3.39 -10.97
CA LEU A 218 5.48 -2.57 -9.90
C LEU A 218 6.80 -3.12 -9.33
N ASN A 219 7.70 -2.22 -8.91
CA ASN A 219 8.95 -2.65 -8.28
C ASN A 219 8.65 -3.37 -6.97
N TYR A 220 9.14 -4.60 -6.84
CA TYR A 220 9.12 -5.33 -5.58
C TYR A 220 10.37 -5.01 -4.78
N LEU A 221 10.19 -4.33 -3.65
CA LEU A 221 11.24 -3.82 -2.79
C LEU A 221 11.31 -4.66 -1.51
N ARG A 222 12.54 -4.96 -1.08
CA ARG A 222 12.84 -5.57 0.23
C ARG A 222 13.73 -4.63 1.02
N LEU A 223 13.17 -4.03 2.05
CA LEU A 223 13.85 -3.13 2.95
C LEU A 223 14.36 -3.90 4.16
N LYS A 224 15.61 -3.64 4.55
CA LYS A 224 16.19 -4.05 5.82
C LYS A 224 15.85 -3.04 6.93
N PRO A 225 15.86 -3.46 8.21
CA PRO A 225 15.61 -2.55 9.32
C PRO A 225 16.42 -1.24 9.22
N GLY A 226 15.74 -0.11 9.37
CA GLY A 226 16.31 1.24 9.25
C GLY A 226 16.35 1.80 7.82
N GLN A 227 16.11 1.00 6.78
CA GLN A 227 15.90 1.52 5.44
C GLN A 227 14.50 2.15 5.31
N ALA A 228 14.36 3.09 4.39
CA ALA A 228 13.12 3.85 4.22
C ALA A 228 12.75 4.01 2.73
N ILE A 229 11.45 4.12 2.48
CA ILE A 229 10.87 4.51 1.19
C ILE A 229 9.93 5.70 1.39
N PHE A 230 10.01 6.65 0.47
CA PHE A 230 9.06 7.76 0.36
C PHE A 230 8.10 7.48 -0.79
N LEU A 231 6.81 7.68 -0.53
CA LEU A 231 5.72 7.41 -1.46
C LEU A 231 5.18 8.75 -1.96
N GLU A 232 5.60 9.10 -3.17
CA GLU A 232 5.12 10.31 -3.83
C GLU A 232 3.64 10.19 -4.22
N ALA A 233 2.99 11.35 -4.33
CA ALA A 233 1.65 11.40 -4.90
C ALA A 233 1.65 10.81 -6.32
N ASN A 234 0.56 10.14 -6.69
CA ASN A 234 0.36 9.48 -7.98
C ASN A 234 1.28 8.30 -8.27
N VAL A 235 2.00 7.78 -7.26
CA VAL A 235 2.81 6.56 -7.39
C VAL A 235 2.05 5.36 -6.82
N PRO A 236 1.74 4.32 -7.62
CA PRO A 236 1.12 3.10 -7.12
C PRO A 236 2.06 2.33 -6.21
N HIS A 237 1.57 1.89 -5.07
CA HIS A 237 2.33 1.14 -4.08
C HIS A 237 1.44 0.23 -3.24
N ALA A 238 2.05 -0.73 -2.53
CA ALA A 238 1.38 -1.61 -1.57
C ALA A 238 2.40 -2.09 -0.55
N TYR A 239 2.05 -2.16 0.72
CA TYR A 239 2.86 -2.88 1.70
C TYR A 239 2.45 -4.34 1.73
N LEU A 240 3.41 -5.25 1.73
CA LEU A 240 3.17 -6.67 1.52
C LEU A 240 3.36 -7.50 2.79
N ASP A 241 4.44 -7.25 3.53
CA ASP A 241 4.79 -7.95 4.76
C ASP A 241 5.80 -7.16 5.59
N GLY A 242 5.78 -7.38 6.90
CA GLY A 242 6.75 -6.81 7.85
C GLY A 242 6.17 -5.72 8.74
N ASP A 243 7.02 -5.18 9.61
CA ASP A 243 6.67 -4.11 10.54
C ASP A 243 7.41 -2.83 10.15
N CYS A 244 6.73 -1.68 10.20
CA CYS A 244 7.32 -0.38 9.85
C CYS A 244 6.79 0.76 10.70
N VAL A 245 7.55 1.85 10.77
CA VAL A 245 7.04 3.18 11.15
C VAL A 245 6.56 3.86 9.88
N GLU A 246 5.36 4.41 9.90
CA GLU A 246 4.82 5.23 8.82
C GLU A 246 4.58 6.66 9.31
N CYS A 247 4.95 7.65 8.50
CA CYS A 247 4.59 9.04 8.71
C CYS A 247 3.94 9.58 7.45
N MET A 248 2.75 10.15 7.59
CA MET A 248 1.95 10.63 6.47
C MET A 248 1.36 12.00 6.77
N ALA A 249 1.09 12.79 5.73
CA ALA A 249 0.23 13.97 5.91
C ALA A 249 -1.18 13.55 6.35
N CYS A 250 -1.87 14.42 7.08
CA CYS A 250 -3.24 14.17 7.52
C CYS A 250 -4.20 14.19 6.32
N SER A 251 -4.49 13.00 5.77
CA SER A 251 -5.46 12.76 4.70
C SER A 251 -5.89 11.30 4.70
N ASP A 252 -7.15 11.06 4.34
CA ASP A 252 -7.70 9.71 4.15
C ASP A 252 -7.86 9.34 2.66
N ASN A 253 -7.39 10.19 1.75
CA ASN A 253 -7.57 10.00 0.31
C ASN A 253 -6.74 8.83 -0.23
N VAL A 254 -7.44 7.82 -0.74
CA VAL A 254 -6.87 6.60 -1.34
C VAL A 254 -7.67 6.21 -2.57
N VAL A 255 -6.98 5.93 -3.68
CA VAL A 255 -7.51 5.21 -4.84
C VAL A 255 -6.96 3.79 -4.80
N ARG A 256 -7.82 2.77 -4.70
CA ARG A 256 -7.41 1.36 -4.65
C ARG A 256 -7.47 0.71 -6.04
N ALA A 257 -6.53 -0.21 -6.30
CA ALA A 257 -6.36 -0.88 -7.58
C ALA A 257 -6.09 -2.40 -7.43
N GLY A 258 -6.63 -3.02 -6.37
CA GLY A 258 -6.52 -4.46 -6.09
C GLY A 258 -5.94 -4.78 -4.71
N LEU A 259 -5.82 -6.06 -4.40
CA LEU A 259 -5.44 -6.64 -3.11
C LEU A 259 -6.33 -6.12 -1.96
N THR A 260 -7.65 -6.04 -2.16
CA THR A 260 -8.58 -5.40 -1.23
C THR A 260 -9.88 -6.15 -1.01
#